data_AF-A0A1W9WGP4-F1
#
_entry.id   AF-A0A1W9WGP4-F1
#
_cell.length_a   1.000
_cell.length_b   1.000
_cell.length_c   1.000
_cell.angle_alpha   90.00
_cell.angle_beta   90.00
_cell.angle_gamma   90.00
#
_symmetry.space_group_name_H-M   'P 1'
#
loop_
_entity.id
_entity.type
_entity.pdbx_description
1 polymer ?
#
loop_
_entity_poly.entity_id
_entity_poly.type
_entity_poly.pdbx_seq_one_letter_code
_entity_poly.pdbx_strand_id
1 'polypeptide(L)'
;MELGETAYARFKQVLERLSAKPPIPAGEGVDPAVMVKNIYFFCRALDKQDLRLIKQVVGNDRDTLEDNMGMLYQWAMLGRGCPNPGDVRPSFDVLYRYAGFFLNTTGGRAYMFRRGLKVRLLVSYYSVQIIYQADKAGRNNYGIDVLPYIKMLMEEMGNYPDLLYKETYLETLMKIKAFYSGRR
;
A
#
# COMPACT_ATOMS: atom_id res chain seq x y z
N MET A 1 28.57 -14.83 1.98
CA MET A 1 27.58 -13.86 1.50
C MET A 1 28.20 -13.18 0.29
N GLU A 2 27.91 -13.66 -0.91
CA GLU A 2 28.48 -13.10 -2.13
C GLU A 2 27.95 -11.68 -2.37
N LEU A 3 28.86 -10.72 -2.45
CA LEU A 3 28.59 -9.31 -2.76
C LEU A 3 28.31 -9.19 -4.27
N GLY A 4 27.11 -9.58 -4.71
CA GLY A 4 26.75 -9.57 -6.14
C GLY A 4 25.87 -8.41 -6.59
N GLU A 5 25.02 -7.85 -5.72
CA GLU A 5 24.04 -6.84 -6.10
C GLU A 5 23.84 -5.80 -4.99
N THR A 6 23.81 -4.51 -5.36
CA THR A 6 23.59 -3.43 -4.38
C THR A 6 22.15 -3.46 -3.87
N ALA A 7 21.92 -2.95 -2.65
CA ALA A 7 20.57 -2.83 -2.10
C ALA A 7 19.61 -2.05 -3.03
N TYR A 8 20.14 -1.02 -3.71
CA TYR A 8 19.37 -0.24 -4.69
C TYR A 8 19.00 -1.05 -5.94
N ALA A 9 19.93 -1.85 -6.48
CA ALA A 9 19.66 -2.69 -7.63
C ALA A 9 18.57 -3.74 -7.32
N ARG A 10 18.63 -4.36 -6.13
CA ARG A 10 17.58 -5.27 -5.66
C ARG A 10 16.23 -4.55 -5.48
N PHE A 11 16.23 -3.38 -4.85
CA PHE A 11 15.03 -2.56 -4.70
C PHE A 11 14.38 -2.24 -6.05
N LYS A 12 15.19 -1.82 -7.03
CA LYS A 12 14.75 -1.56 -8.39
C LYS A 12 14.12 -2.80 -9.02
N GLN A 13 14.80 -3.95 -8.97
CA GLN A 13 14.31 -5.20 -9.55
C GLN A 13 12.96 -5.62 -8.95
N VAL A 14 12.81 -5.52 -7.62
CA VAL A 14 11.56 -5.86 -6.94
C VAL A 14 10.43 -4.92 -7.39
N LEU A 15 10.68 -3.61 -7.47
CA LEU A 15 9.69 -2.64 -7.92
C LEU A 15 9.28 -2.83 -9.38
N GLU A 16 10.22 -3.15 -10.27
CA GLU A 16 9.92 -3.47 -11.67
C GLU A 16 9.02 -4.70 -11.77
N ARG A 17 9.33 -5.78 -11.04
CA ARG A 17 8.52 -7.01 -11.01
C ARG A 17 7.10 -6.74 -10.49
N LEU A 18 6.98 -5.98 -9.40
CA LEU A 18 5.69 -5.61 -8.82
C LEU A 18 4.87 -4.70 -9.75
N SER A 19 5.52 -3.80 -10.47
CA SER A 19 4.88 -2.85 -11.39
C SER A 19 4.44 -3.50 -12.70
N ALA A 20 5.20 -4.49 -13.20
CA ALA A 20 4.89 -5.21 -14.42
C ALA A 20 3.62 -6.08 -14.32
N LYS A 21 3.19 -6.43 -13.10
CA LYS A 21 2.01 -7.28 -12.85
C LYS A 21 1.16 -6.73 -11.71
N PRO A 22 0.46 -5.59 -11.88
CA PRO A 22 -0.30 -5.00 -10.78
C PRO A 22 -1.55 -5.84 -10.49
N PRO A 23 -2.00 -5.90 -9.22
CA PRO A 23 -3.16 -6.70 -8.81
C PRO A 23 -4.47 -6.11 -9.38
N ILE A 24 -5.54 -6.91 -9.37
CA ILE A 24 -6.87 -6.43 -9.75
C ILE A 24 -7.62 -6.06 -8.46
N PRO A 25 -7.92 -4.78 -8.21
CA PRO A 25 -8.37 -4.33 -6.90
C PRO A 25 -9.87 -4.56 -6.61
N ALA A 26 -10.67 -4.96 -7.60
CA ALA A 26 -12.11 -5.18 -7.45
C ALA A 26 -12.62 -6.25 -8.44
N GLY A 27 -13.87 -6.67 -8.30
CA GLY A 27 -14.52 -7.63 -9.21
C GLY A 27 -14.46 -9.10 -8.76
N GLU A 28 -13.91 -9.39 -7.57
CA GLU A 28 -13.85 -10.75 -7.02
C GLU A 28 -15.23 -11.41 -6.83
N GLY A 29 -16.27 -10.61 -6.56
CA GLY A 29 -17.64 -11.10 -6.42
C GLY A 29 -18.33 -11.44 -7.75
N VAL A 30 -17.76 -11.02 -8.88
CA VAL A 30 -18.31 -11.26 -10.23
C VAL A 30 -17.52 -12.36 -10.95
N ASP A 31 -16.19 -12.34 -10.82
CA ASP A 31 -15.31 -13.34 -11.43
C ASP A 31 -14.43 -14.03 -10.36
N PRO A 32 -14.74 -15.30 -10.00
CA PRO A 32 -13.94 -16.09 -9.06
C PRO A 32 -12.47 -16.25 -9.48
N ALA A 33 -12.15 -16.17 -10.78
CA ALA A 33 -10.77 -16.24 -11.25
C ALA A 33 -9.95 -15.02 -10.80
N VAL A 34 -10.58 -13.84 -10.64
CA VAL A 34 -9.94 -12.65 -10.06
C VAL A 34 -9.58 -12.91 -8.60
N MET A 35 -10.49 -13.51 -7.83
CA MET A 35 -10.24 -13.87 -6.43
C MET A 35 -9.03 -14.81 -6.31
N VAL A 36 -8.98 -15.88 -7.10
CA VAL A 36 -7.84 -16.83 -7.12
C VAL A 36 -6.54 -16.11 -7.47
N LYS A 37 -6.56 -15.22 -8.48
CA LYS A 37 -5.39 -14.40 -8.85
C LYS A 37 -4.91 -13.56 -7.67
N ASN A 38 -5.81 -12.91 -6.93
CA ASN A 38 -5.44 -12.07 -5.80
C ASN A 38 -4.92 -12.88 -4.60
N ILE A 39 -5.49 -14.05 -4.30
CA ILE A 39 -5.02 -14.92 -3.22
C ILE A 39 -3.54 -15.32 -3.42
N TYR A 40 -3.16 -15.66 -4.64
CA TYR A 40 -1.80 -16.07 -4.99
C TYR A 40 -0.93 -14.92 -5.53
N PHE A 41 -1.34 -13.66 -5.36
CA PHE A 41 -0.71 -12.51 -6.02
C PHE A 41 0.80 -12.45 -5.80
N PHE A 42 1.25 -12.35 -4.54
CA PHE A 42 2.67 -12.18 -4.22
C PHE A 42 3.53 -13.38 -4.64
N CYS A 43 3.00 -14.61 -4.56
CA CYS A 43 3.71 -15.80 -5.01
C CYS A 43 3.89 -15.86 -6.54
N ARG A 44 3.07 -15.13 -7.29
CA ARG A 44 3.18 -15.02 -8.76
C ARG A 44 3.99 -13.81 -9.21
N ALA A 45 4.01 -12.75 -8.41
CA ALA A 45 4.70 -11.51 -8.72
C ALA A 45 6.18 -11.53 -8.29
N LEU A 46 6.49 -12.21 -7.19
CA LEU A 46 7.81 -12.23 -6.57
C LEU A 46 8.32 -13.65 -6.37
N ASP A 47 9.64 -13.81 -6.42
CA ASP A 47 10.27 -15.07 -6.05
C ASP A 47 10.40 -15.23 -4.52
N LYS A 48 10.84 -16.41 -4.10
CA LYS A 48 10.99 -16.75 -2.69
C LYS A 48 12.06 -15.91 -1.99
N GLN A 49 13.09 -15.46 -2.70
CA GLN A 49 14.17 -14.64 -2.13
C GLN A 49 13.67 -13.22 -1.88
N ASP A 50 12.96 -12.63 -2.84
CA ASP A 50 12.32 -11.32 -2.70
C ASP A 50 11.35 -11.29 -1.51
N LEU A 51 10.49 -12.30 -1.41
CA LEU A 51 9.51 -12.39 -0.31
C LEU A 51 10.18 -12.51 1.06
N ARG A 52 11.31 -13.23 1.14
CA ARG A 52 12.10 -13.34 2.38
C ARG A 52 12.78 -12.03 2.71
N LEU A 53 13.37 -11.37 1.72
CA LEU A 53 14.04 -10.09 1.89
C LEU A 53 13.06 -9.02 2.39
N ILE A 54 11.91 -8.86 1.74
CA ILE A 54 10.88 -7.90 2.17
C ILE A 54 10.44 -8.19 3.62
N LYS A 55 10.24 -9.47 3.96
CA LYS A 55 9.88 -9.86 5.33
C LYS A 55 10.99 -9.51 6.34
N GLN A 56 12.26 -9.65 5.97
CA GLN A 56 13.39 -9.29 6.81
C GLN A 56 13.50 -7.77 6.99
N VAL A 57 13.40 -7.00 5.91
CA VAL A 57 13.43 -5.52 5.95
C VAL A 57 12.34 -5.00 6.87
N VAL A 58 11.08 -5.41 6.64
CA VAL A 58 9.95 -5.00 7.49
C VAL A 58 10.09 -5.50 8.93
N GLY A 59 10.76 -6.64 9.13
CA GLY A 59 11.00 -7.22 10.45
C GLY A 59 12.09 -6.51 11.25
N ASN A 60 13.11 -5.98 10.57
CA ASN A 60 14.25 -5.28 11.16
C ASN A 60 13.97 -3.79 11.36
N ASP A 61 13.21 -3.17 10.44
CA ASP A 61 12.92 -1.74 10.45
C ASP A 61 11.69 -1.40 11.30
N ARG A 62 11.38 -2.17 12.34
CA ARG A 62 10.14 -1.98 13.13
C ARG A 62 10.06 -0.60 13.77
N ASP A 63 11.19 -0.12 14.27
CA ASP A 63 11.28 1.15 15.00
C ASP A 63 11.21 2.34 14.04
N THR A 64 11.80 2.21 12.85
CA THR A 64 11.83 3.24 11.80
C THR A 64 10.73 3.07 10.75
N LEU A 65 9.78 2.15 10.97
CA LEU A 65 8.79 1.78 9.97
C LEU A 65 7.90 2.95 9.54
N GLU A 66 7.54 3.82 10.48
CA GLU A 66 6.72 5.01 10.21
C GLU A 66 7.43 5.99 9.27
N ASP A 67 8.72 6.25 9.54
CA ASP A 67 9.57 7.12 8.72
C ASP A 67 9.80 6.52 7.33
N ASN A 68 10.18 5.24 7.29
CA ASN A 68 10.45 4.53 6.04
C ASN A 68 9.22 4.49 5.14
N MET A 69 8.03 4.20 5.70
CA MET A 69 6.79 4.20 4.93
C MET A 69 6.34 5.60 4.53
N GLY A 70 6.52 6.60 5.39
CA GLY A 70 6.25 8.01 5.06
C GLY A 70 7.11 8.51 3.91
N MET A 71 8.42 8.25 3.97
CA MET A 71 9.36 8.58 2.91
C MET A 71 9.03 7.84 1.61
N LEU A 72 8.73 6.54 1.68
CA LEU A 72 8.33 5.75 0.51
C LEU A 72 7.06 6.29 -0.14
N TYR A 73 6.05 6.64 0.66
CA TYR A 73 4.81 7.23 0.16
C TYR A 73 5.05 8.59 -0.49
N GLN A 74 5.80 9.49 0.17
CA GLN A 74 6.14 10.79 -0.39
C GLN A 74 6.88 10.62 -1.71
N TRP A 75 7.95 9.81 -1.75
CA TRP A 75 8.68 9.52 -2.98
C TRP A 75 7.76 8.99 -4.09
N ALA A 76 6.89 8.03 -3.78
CA ALA A 76 5.96 7.45 -4.75
C ALA A 76 4.94 8.46 -5.30
N MET A 77 4.50 9.42 -4.47
CA MET A 77 3.44 10.37 -4.80
C MET A 77 3.94 11.70 -5.39
N LEU A 78 5.21 12.07 -5.21
CA LEU A 78 5.77 13.37 -5.60
C LEU A 78 5.91 13.59 -7.13
N GLY A 79 5.65 12.58 -7.95
CA GLY A 79 5.65 12.71 -9.42
C GLY A 79 6.92 13.41 -9.97
N ARG A 80 6.77 14.41 -10.83
CA ARG A 80 7.93 15.10 -11.45
C ARG A 80 8.76 15.95 -10.47
N GLY A 81 8.31 16.18 -9.23
CA GLY A 81 8.98 17.02 -8.23
C GLY A 81 10.15 16.36 -7.50
N CYS A 82 10.43 15.07 -7.76
CA CYS A 82 11.54 14.33 -7.16
C CYS A 82 12.27 13.52 -8.23
N PRO A 83 13.61 13.54 -8.31
CA PRO A 83 14.37 12.75 -9.27
C PRO A 83 13.96 11.27 -9.26
N ASN A 84 13.84 10.68 -10.45
CA ASN A 84 13.52 9.26 -10.63
C ASN A 84 14.60 8.58 -11.47
N PRO A 85 15.85 8.47 -10.96
CA PRO A 85 16.95 7.90 -11.72
C PRO A 85 16.66 6.44 -12.09
N GLY A 86 16.66 6.15 -13.39
CA GLY A 86 16.39 4.81 -13.90
C GLY A 86 14.92 4.39 -13.90
N ASP A 87 14.00 5.36 -13.82
CA ASP A 87 12.54 5.20 -13.94
C ASP A 87 11.93 4.12 -13.03
N VAL A 88 12.44 4.02 -11.81
CA VAL A 88 12.11 2.94 -10.86
C VAL A 88 10.75 3.17 -10.17
N ARG A 89 10.31 4.42 -10.09
CA ARG A 89 9.06 4.78 -9.41
C ARG A 89 7.84 4.20 -10.12
N PRO A 90 6.95 3.48 -9.41
CA PRO A 90 5.70 3.01 -9.98
C PRO A 90 4.81 4.16 -10.47
N SER A 91 4.02 3.91 -11.52
CA SER A 91 3.00 4.86 -11.95
C SER A 91 1.89 4.99 -10.91
N PHE A 92 1.14 6.09 -10.94
CA PHE A 92 0.00 6.28 -10.04
C PHE A 92 -1.06 5.17 -10.18
N ASP A 93 -1.31 4.67 -11.39
CA ASP A 93 -2.22 3.55 -11.61
C ASP A 93 -1.75 2.28 -10.87
N VAL A 94 -0.46 1.97 -10.93
CA VAL A 94 0.12 0.85 -10.18
C VAL A 94 -0.14 1.04 -8.69
N LEU A 95 0.21 2.20 -8.13
CA LEU A 95 0.00 2.50 -6.71
C LEU A 95 -1.47 2.36 -6.31
N TYR A 96 -2.39 2.89 -7.12
CA TYR A 96 -3.83 2.81 -6.91
C TYR A 96 -4.34 1.36 -6.92
N ARG A 97 -3.88 0.53 -7.86
CA ARG A 97 -4.24 -0.89 -7.92
C ARG A 97 -3.73 -1.66 -6.70
N TYR A 98 -2.53 -1.36 -6.20
CA TYR A 98 -2.02 -1.94 -4.95
C TYR A 98 -2.80 -1.47 -3.71
N ALA A 99 -3.13 -0.18 -3.62
CA ALA A 99 -3.95 0.36 -2.54
C ALA A 99 -5.33 -0.33 -2.48
N GLY A 100 -5.96 -0.46 -3.65
CA GLY A 100 -7.21 -1.18 -3.79
C GLY A 100 -7.09 -2.66 -3.47
N PHE A 101 -6.01 -3.32 -3.89
CA PHE A 101 -5.73 -4.71 -3.52
C PHE A 101 -5.69 -4.90 -2.00
N PHE A 102 -4.94 -4.08 -1.27
CA PHE A 102 -4.83 -4.25 0.18
C PHE A 102 -6.14 -4.00 0.93
N LEU A 103 -6.94 -3.01 0.51
CA LEU A 103 -8.18 -2.67 1.21
C LEU A 103 -9.38 -3.51 0.77
N ASN A 104 -9.51 -3.76 -0.53
CA ASN A 104 -10.77 -4.18 -1.16
C ASN A 104 -10.78 -5.65 -1.62
N THR A 105 -9.65 -6.34 -1.61
CA THR A 105 -9.57 -7.74 -2.07
C THR A 105 -9.42 -8.74 -0.93
N THR A 106 -9.97 -9.93 -1.10
CA THR A 106 -9.84 -11.04 -0.16
C THR A 106 -8.38 -11.43 0.03
N GLY A 107 -7.62 -11.54 -1.09
CA GLY A 107 -6.20 -11.89 -1.07
C GLY A 107 -5.34 -10.85 -0.34
N GLY A 108 -5.54 -9.56 -0.63
CA GLY A 108 -4.79 -8.47 0.00
C GLY A 108 -5.08 -8.34 1.49
N ARG A 109 -6.35 -8.42 1.90
CA ARG A 109 -6.72 -8.41 3.32
C ARG A 109 -6.15 -9.62 4.06
N ALA A 110 -6.30 -10.83 3.52
CA ALA A 110 -5.73 -12.03 4.12
C ALA A 110 -4.20 -11.99 4.22
N TYR A 111 -3.52 -11.34 3.26
CA TYR A 111 -2.10 -11.08 3.36
C TYR A 111 -1.76 -10.13 4.52
N MET A 112 -2.48 -9.02 4.66
CA MET A 112 -2.29 -8.05 5.74
C MET A 112 -2.58 -8.63 7.13
N PHE A 113 -3.56 -9.51 7.28
CA PHE A 113 -3.84 -10.19 8.56
C PHE A 113 -2.70 -11.11 9.04
N ARG A 114 -1.78 -11.49 8.15
CA ARG A 114 -0.56 -12.28 8.48
C ARG A 114 0.68 -11.40 8.70
N ARG A 115 0.50 -10.09 8.87
CA ARG A 115 1.57 -9.12 9.14
C ARG A 115 1.37 -8.51 10.53
N GLY A 116 2.44 -7.94 11.09
CA GLY A 116 2.37 -7.23 12.37
C GLY A 116 1.39 -6.06 12.29
N LEU A 117 0.75 -5.72 13.42
CA LEU A 117 -0.31 -4.72 13.47
C LEU A 117 0.15 -3.36 12.92
N LYS A 118 1.32 -2.86 13.33
CA LYS A 118 1.89 -1.60 12.82
C LYS A 118 1.99 -1.55 11.29
N VAL A 119 2.45 -2.64 10.66
CA VAL A 119 2.54 -2.76 9.20
C VAL A 119 1.15 -2.69 8.56
N ARG A 120 0.18 -3.43 9.11
CA ARG A 120 -1.20 -3.44 8.62
C ARG A 120 -1.82 -2.04 8.68
N LEU A 121 -1.64 -1.33 9.80
CA LEU A 121 -2.15 0.02 9.99
C LEU A 121 -1.55 1.00 8.99
N LEU A 122 -0.22 1.03 8.86
CA LEU A 122 0.46 1.95 7.96
C LEU A 122 0.14 1.68 6.49
N VAL A 123 0.14 0.41 6.05
CA VAL A 123 -0.26 0.05 4.68
C VAL A 123 -1.70 0.46 4.41
N SER A 124 -2.61 0.24 5.36
CA SER A 124 -4.02 0.65 5.20
C SER A 124 -4.16 2.17 5.13
N TYR A 125 -3.44 2.90 5.98
CA TYR A 125 -3.42 4.37 6.00
C TYR A 125 -2.95 4.97 4.67
N TYR A 126 -1.82 4.52 4.15
CA TYR A 126 -1.33 5.02 2.87
C TYR A 126 -2.20 4.55 1.69
N SER A 127 -2.83 3.37 1.77
CA SER A 127 -3.78 2.91 0.76
C SER A 127 -5.03 3.81 0.70
N VAL A 128 -5.58 4.19 1.86
CA VAL A 128 -6.70 5.15 1.95
C VAL A 128 -6.30 6.48 1.32
N GLN A 129 -5.10 7.00 1.61
CA GLN A 129 -4.63 8.23 1.00
C GLN A 129 -4.51 8.13 -0.52
N ILE A 130 -3.95 7.05 -1.07
CA ILE A 130 -3.80 6.87 -2.52
C ILE A 130 -5.16 6.86 -3.21
N ILE A 131 -6.13 6.11 -2.67
CA ILE A 131 -7.49 6.06 -3.26
C ILE A 131 -8.18 7.42 -3.13
N TYR A 132 -8.03 8.11 -1.99
CA TYR A 132 -8.51 9.48 -1.84
C TYR A 132 -7.95 10.44 -2.90
N GLN A 133 -6.66 10.33 -3.24
CA GLN A 133 -6.10 11.12 -4.35
C GLN A 133 -6.70 10.71 -5.70
N ALA A 134 -6.98 9.43 -5.91
CA ALA A 134 -7.67 8.95 -7.12
C ALA A 134 -9.09 9.54 -7.22
N ASP A 135 -9.85 9.57 -6.12
CA ASP A 135 -11.19 10.15 -6.06
C ASP A 135 -11.21 11.67 -6.27
N LYS A 136 -10.20 12.39 -5.76
CA LYS A 136 -10.02 13.82 -6.05
C LYS A 136 -9.71 14.09 -7.52
N ALA A 137 -8.97 13.20 -8.16
CA ALA A 137 -8.58 13.31 -9.55
C ALA A 137 -9.62 12.75 -10.53
N GLY A 138 -10.73 12.17 -10.05
CA GLY A 138 -11.72 11.47 -10.89
C GLY A 138 -11.17 10.20 -11.54
N ARG A 139 -10.18 9.55 -10.92
CA ARG A 139 -9.45 8.37 -11.42
C ARG A 139 -9.69 7.10 -10.60
N ASN A 140 -10.72 7.08 -9.74
CA ASN A 140 -11.14 5.89 -9.01
C ASN A 140 -11.93 4.94 -9.93
N ASN A 141 -11.25 4.40 -10.95
CA ASN A 141 -11.89 3.65 -12.04
C ASN A 141 -12.53 2.33 -11.61
N TYR A 142 -12.12 1.77 -10.46
CA TYR A 142 -12.71 0.55 -9.88
C TYR A 142 -13.81 0.85 -8.85
N GLY A 143 -14.15 2.11 -8.60
CA GLY A 143 -15.23 2.50 -7.69
C GLY A 143 -15.00 2.05 -6.24
N ILE A 144 -13.75 2.10 -5.77
CA ILE A 144 -13.38 1.59 -4.44
C ILE A 144 -13.88 2.55 -3.38
N ASP A 145 -14.77 2.09 -2.51
CA ASP A 145 -15.28 2.88 -1.38
C ASP A 145 -14.36 2.72 -0.16
N VAL A 146 -13.70 3.82 0.22
CA VAL A 146 -12.81 3.86 1.39
C VAL A 146 -13.53 4.21 2.70
N LEU A 147 -14.78 4.70 2.66
CA LEU A 147 -15.50 5.15 3.85
C LEU A 147 -15.62 4.08 4.95
N PRO A 148 -15.96 2.82 4.66
CA PRO A 148 -16.04 1.78 5.68
C PRO A 148 -14.70 1.57 6.41
N TYR A 149 -13.59 1.73 5.67
CA TYR A 149 -12.24 1.52 6.18
C TYR A 149 -11.75 2.67 7.02
N ILE A 150 -12.09 3.91 6.69
CA ILE A 150 -11.63 5.10 7.42
C ILE A 150 -12.05 5.04 8.89
N LYS A 151 -13.32 4.71 9.17
CA LYS A 151 -13.82 4.64 10.56
C LYS A 151 -13.05 3.59 11.37
N MET A 152 -12.94 2.37 10.85
CA MET A 152 -12.25 1.26 11.51
C MET A 152 -10.77 1.59 11.72
N LEU A 153 -10.12 2.17 10.70
CA LEU A 153 -8.70 2.53 10.77
C LEU A 153 -8.43 3.64 11.78
N MET A 154 -9.29 4.66 11.88
CA MET A 154 -9.17 5.69 12.90
C MET A 154 -9.24 5.10 14.31
N GLU A 155 -10.15 4.15 14.55
CA GLU A 155 -10.29 3.48 15.85
C GLU A 155 -9.07 2.61 16.17
N GLU A 156 -8.63 1.77 15.24
CA GLU A 156 -7.45 0.91 15.45
C GLU A 156 -6.16 1.73 15.65
N MET A 157 -5.94 2.78 14.85
CA MET A 157 -4.76 3.64 14.99
C MET A 157 -4.80 4.49 16.27
N GLY A 158 -5.99 4.97 16.67
CA GLY A 158 -6.16 5.71 17.92
C GLY A 158 -5.85 4.87 19.16
N ASN A 159 -6.22 3.59 19.12
CA ASN A 159 -5.98 2.64 20.22
C ASN A 159 -4.59 2.00 20.19
N TYR A 160 -3.81 2.17 19.12
CA TYR A 160 -2.46 1.61 19.03
C TYR A 160 -1.45 2.52 19.76
N PRO A 161 -0.76 2.04 20.81
CA PRO A 161 0.12 2.89 21.61
C PRO A 161 1.37 3.32 20.84
N ASP A 162 1.98 2.43 20.05
CA ASP A 162 3.34 2.61 19.51
C ASP A 162 3.41 3.28 18.12
N LEU A 163 2.46 4.17 17.82
CA LEU A 163 2.53 5.06 16.65
C LEU A 163 3.07 6.42 17.11
N LEU A 164 4.23 6.80 16.60
CA LEU A 164 4.88 8.08 16.85
C LEU A 164 4.08 9.25 16.26
N TYR A 165 3.50 9.06 15.07
CA TYR A 165 2.78 10.12 14.35
C TYR A 165 1.25 9.96 14.40
N LYS A 166 0.74 9.37 15.48
CA LYS A 166 -0.67 9.02 15.67
C LYS A 166 -1.62 10.17 15.38
N GLU A 167 -1.36 11.34 15.96
CA GLU A 167 -2.20 12.53 15.82
C GLU A 167 -2.26 12.97 14.34
N THR A 168 -1.13 13.03 13.66
CA THR A 168 -1.04 13.37 12.23
C THR A 168 -1.85 12.39 11.36
N TYR A 169 -1.78 11.09 11.67
CA TYR A 169 -2.56 10.08 10.96
C TYR A 169 -4.06 10.27 11.16
N LEU A 170 -4.51 10.48 12.41
CA LEU A 170 -5.91 10.68 12.73
C LEU A 170 -6.47 11.96 12.11
N GLU A 171 -5.74 13.07 12.18
CA GLU A 171 -6.12 14.32 11.52
C GLU A 171 -6.28 14.17 10.02
N THR A 172 -5.36 13.43 9.37
CA THR A 172 -5.43 13.16 7.94
C THR A 172 -6.68 12.33 7.61
N LEU A 173 -6.95 11.27 8.38
CA LEU A 173 -8.14 10.45 8.19
C LEU A 173 -9.43 11.23 8.43
N MET A 174 -9.46 12.15 9.41
CA MET A 174 -10.61 13.05 9.64
C MET A 174 -10.86 13.96 8.43
N LYS A 175 -9.82 14.56 7.85
CA LYS A 175 -9.93 15.39 6.64
C LYS A 175 -10.49 14.59 5.46
N ILE A 176 -10.01 13.36 5.27
CA ILE A 176 -10.50 12.47 4.22
C ILE A 176 -11.97 12.10 4.46
N LYS A 177 -12.34 11.74 5.70
CA LYS A 177 -13.73 11.44 6.08
C LYS A 177 -14.66 12.61 5.80
N ALA A 178 -14.24 13.83 6.14
CA ALA A 178 -15.02 15.05 5.90
C ALA A 178 -15.28 15.28 4.41
N PHE A 179 -14.27 15.09 3.57
CA PHE A 179 -14.41 15.18 2.11
C PHE A 179 -15.51 14.26 1.55
N TYR A 180 -15.57 13.01 2.01
CA TYR A 180 -16.60 12.08 1.55
C TYR A 180 -17.98 12.35 2.17
N SER A 181 -18.03 12.91 3.37
CA SER A 181 -19.30 13.27 4.03
C SER A 181 -20.00 14.43 3.33
N GLY A 182 -19.25 15.38 2.77
CA GLY A 182 -19.80 16.51 2.00
C GLY A 182 -20.19 16.20 0.56
N ARG A 183 -19.95 14.97 0.08
CA ARG A 183 -20.36 14.49 -1.26
C ARG A 183 -21.68 13.70 -1.26
N ARG A 184 -22.29 13.52 -0.10
CA ARG A 184 -23.58 12.84 0.08
C ARG A 184 -24.74 13.81 0.04
#